data_AF-A0A8I0N8R9-F1
#
_entry.id   AF-A0A8I0N8R9-F1
#
_cell.length_a   1.000
_cell.length_b   1.000
_cell.length_c   1.000
_cell.angle_alpha   90.00
_cell.angle_beta   90.00
_cell.angle_gamma   90.00
#
_symmetry.space_group_name_H-M   'P 1'
#
loop_
_entity.id
_entity.type
_entity.pdbx_description
1 polymer ?
#
loop_
_entity_poly.entity_id
_entity_poly.type
_entity_poly.pdbx_seq_one_letter_code
_entity_poly.pdbx_strand_id
1 'polypeptide(L)'
;MSIKSDIAELEQGMKDLQELVERKNLAESLSTNRAFKKLILEEYFVQEAARLVQMSGDIRLSELDRSHALAMAQATGHLKRYLSAIVQMGTSAENSLVEANETLDELRAADQDD
;
A
#
# COMPACT_ATOMS: atom_id res chain seq x y z
N MET A 1 -22.68 -5.67 27.04
CA MET A 1 -21.58 -4.72 26.77
C MET A 1 -22.08 -3.34 27.16
N SER A 2 -21.21 -2.47 27.67
CA SER A 2 -21.55 -1.08 28.02
C SER A 2 -21.19 -0.21 26.83
N ILE A 3 -21.95 0.87 26.57
CA ILE A 3 -21.68 1.85 25.50
C ILE A 3 -20.23 2.33 25.53
N LYS A 4 -19.64 2.49 26.73
CA LYS A 4 -18.21 2.84 26.90
C LYS A 4 -17.24 1.80 26.36
N SER A 5 -17.57 0.50 26.46
CA SER A 5 -16.78 -0.58 25.87
C SER A 5 -16.84 -0.53 24.35
N ASP A 6 -18.04 -0.32 23.80
CA ASP A 6 -18.27 -0.29 22.36
C ASP A 6 -17.57 0.91 21.71
N ILE A 7 -17.60 2.08 22.37
CA ILE A 7 -16.83 3.27 21.99
C ILE A 7 -15.33 2.97 21.99
N ALA A 8 -14.80 2.35 23.05
CA ALA A 8 -13.37 2.06 23.14
C ALA A 8 -12.89 1.06 22.08
N GLU A 9 -13.70 0.04 21.77
CA GLU A 9 -13.41 -0.93 20.70
C GLU A 9 -13.42 -0.25 19.32
N LEU A 10 -14.41 0.60 19.06
CA LEU A 10 -14.51 1.35 17.81
C LEU A 10 -13.33 2.32 17.64
N GLU A 11 -12.98 3.08 18.67
CA GLU A 11 -11.83 3.99 18.66
C GLU A 11 -10.51 3.24 18.42
N GLN A 12 -10.38 2.01 18.92
CA GLN A 12 -9.22 1.18 18.63
C GLN A 12 -9.19 0.73 17.17
N GLY A 13 -10.31 0.28 16.61
CA GLY A 13 -10.40 -0.06 15.18
C GLY A 13 -10.12 1.13 14.26
N MET A 14 -10.53 2.34 14.66
CA MET A 14 -10.24 3.58 13.93
C MET A 14 -8.74 3.90 13.87
N LYS A 15 -7.97 3.59 14.92
CA LYS A 15 -6.50 3.76 14.90
C LYS A 15 -5.85 2.86 13.86
N ASP A 16 -6.30 1.62 13.75
CA ASP A 16 -5.78 0.67 12.77
C ASP A 16 -6.10 1.14 11.33
N LEU A 17 -7.30 1.68 11.12
CA LEU A 17 -7.67 2.30 9.83
C LEU A 17 -6.81 3.54 9.52
N GLN A 18 -6.55 4.39 10.51
CA GLN A 18 -5.70 5.59 10.35
C GLN A 18 -4.28 5.22 9.92
N GLU A 19 -3.71 4.13 10.44
CA GLU A 19 -2.40 3.63 10.03
C GLU A 19 -2.39 3.24 8.53
N LEU A 20 -3.46 2.61 8.05
CA LEU A 20 -3.60 2.28 6.62
C LEU A 20 -3.66 3.53 5.74
N VAL A 21 -4.37 4.57 6.20
CA VAL A 21 -4.44 5.87 5.50
C VAL A 21 -3.07 6.55 5.48
N GLU A 22 -2.33 6.54 6.59
CA GLU A 22 -0.98 7.10 6.65
C GLU A 22 -0.04 6.39 5.65
N ARG A 23 -0.09 5.06 5.59
CA ARG A 23 0.70 4.27 4.63
C ARG A 23 0.35 4.58 3.18
N LYS A 24 -0.94 4.76 2.85
CA LYS A 24 -1.37 5.25 1.53
C LYS A 24 -0.75 6.61 1.23
N ASN A 25 -0.89 7.57 2.13
CA ASN A 25 -0.38 8.93 1.92
C ASN A 25 1.13 8.95 1.68
N LEU A 26 1.88 8.12 2.41
CA LEU A 26 3.31 7.92 2.16
C LEU A 26 3.56 7.35 0.76
N ALA A 27 2.86 6.30 0.36
CA ALA A 27 2.99 5.69 -0.97
C ALA A 27 2.64 6.67 -2.12
N GLU A 28 1.58 7.47 -1.96
CA GLU A 28 1.20 8.50 -2.92
C GLU A 28 2.24 9.62 -2.99
N SER A 29 2.82 10.01 -1.85
CA SER A 29 3.87 11.04 -1.82
C SER A 29 5.10 10.62 -2.65
N LEU A 30 5.48 9.34 -2.62
CA LEU A 30 6.58 8.80 -3.45
C LEU A 30 6.29 9.01 -4.92
N SER A 31 5.04 8.81 -5.35
CA SER A 31 4.63 8.98 -6.75
C SER A 31 4.78 10.41 -7.25
N THR A 32 4.80 11.41 -6.36
CA THR A 32 5.00 12.83 -6.71
C THR A 32 6.45 13.28 -6.60
N ASN A 33 7.28 12.54 -5.86
CA ASN A 33 8.70 12.84 -5.66
C ASN A 33 9.50 12.66 -6.97
N ARG A 34 10.20 13.71 -7.40
CA ARG A 34 10.98 13.72 -8.65
C ARG A 34 12.06 12.62 -8.70
N ALA A 35 12.80 12.41 -7.61
CA ALA A 35 13.86 11.42 -7.56
C ALA A 35 13.29 10.00 -7.65
N PHE A 36 12.18 9.74 -6.96
CA PHE A 36 11.50 8.46 -7.03
C PHE A 36 10.92 8.17 -8.42
N LYS A 37 10.28 9.17 -9.06
CA LYS A 37 9.82 9.05 -10.46
C LYS A 37 10.97 8.64 -11.37
N LYS A 38 12.11 9.33 -11.27
CA LYS A 38 13.25 9.07 -12.15
C LYS A 38 13.91 7.73 -11.89
N LEU A 39 14.34 7.49 -10.66
CA LEU A 39 15.18 6.33 -10.32
C LEU A 39 14.37 5.04 -10.21
N ILE A 40 13.15 5.11 -9.67
CA ILE A 40 12.36 3.92 -9.36
C ILE A 40 11.31 3.66 -10.44
N LEU A 41 10.48 4.64 -10.80
CA LEU A 41 9.39 4.40 -11.75
C LEU A 41 9.89 4.29 -13.20
N GLU A 42 10.79 5.16 -13.63
CA GLU A 42 11.33 5.12 -14.99
C GLU A 42 12.49 4.13 -15.10
N GLU A 43 13.53 4.28 -14.28
CA GLU A 43 14.74 3.48 -14.42
C GLU A 43 14.54 2.05 -13.92
N TYR A 44 14.21 1.84 -12.65
CA TYR A 44 14.11 0.49 -12.10
C TYR A 44 12.91 -0.31 -12.64
N PHE A 45 11.70 0.26 -12.63
CA PHE A 45 10.49 -0.49 -13.03
C PHE A 45 10.32 -0.67 -14.55
N VAL A 46 10.96 0.16 -15.37
CA VAL A 46 10.81 0.08 -16.84
C VAL A 46 12.11 -0.30 -17.51
N GLN A 47 13.17 0.51 -17.37
CA GLN A 47 14.42 0.28 -18.12
C GLN A 47 15.15 -0.97 -17.62
N GLU A 48 15.34 -1.10 -16.31
CA GLU A 48 16.04 -2.22 -15.71
C GLU A 48 15.24 -3.52 -15.86
N ALA A 49 13.92 -3.47 -15.66
CA ALA A 49 13.04 -4.60 -15.95
C ALA A 49 13.19 -5.10 -17.40
N ALA A 50 13.19 -4.20 -18.38
CA ALA A 50 13.37 -4.56 -19.79
C ALA A 50 14.76 -5.15 -20.07
N ARG A 51 15.81 -4.58 -19.47
CA ARG A 51 17.19 -5.08 -19.57
C ARG A 51 17.30 -6.50 -19.01
N LEU A 52 16.72 -6.74 -17.84
CA LEU A 52 16.73 -8.04 -17.17
C LEU A 52 15.92 -9.10 -17.95
N VAL A 53 14.78 -8.72 -18.53
CA VAL A 53 14.03 -9.61 -19.44
C VAL A 53 14.87 -10.00 -20.65
N GLN A 54 15.57 -9.06 -21.28
CA GLN A 54 16.46 -9.38 -22.41
C GLN A 54 17.61 -10.30 -21.99
N MET A 55 18.23 -10.04 -20.83
CA MET A 55 19.26 -10.94 -20.28
C MET A 55 18.73 -12.34 -20.02
N SER A 56 17.49 -12.48 -19.57
CA SER A 56 16.88 -13.79 -19.32
C SER A 56 16.73 -14.65 -20.58
N GLY A 57 16.80 -14.04 -21.77
CA GLY A 57 16.80 -14.71 -23.06
C GLY A 57 18.19 -14.88 -23.71
N ASP A 58 19.27 -14.37 -23.10
CA ASP A 58 20.60 -14.40 -23.72
C ASP A 58 21.25 -15.79 -23.61
N ILE A 59 21.34 -16.49 -24.74
CA ILE A 59 21.91 -17.85 -24.83
C ILE A 59 23.39 -17.93 -24.49
N ARG A 60 24.10 -16.79 -24.44
CA ARG A 60 25.51 -16.74 -24.02
C ARG A 60 25.68 -16.82 -22.51
N LEU A 61 24.62 -16.55 -21.75
CA LEU A 61 24.60 -16.67 -20.29
C LEU A 61 24.30 -18.11 -19.86
N SER A 62 24.69 -18.47 -18.63
CA SER A 62 24.28 -19.74 -18.04
C SER A 62 22.77 -19.79 -17.80
N GLU A 63 22.22 -20.99 -17.66
CA GLU A 63 20.81 -21.16 -17.29
C GLU A 63 20.47 -20.51 -15.95
N LEU A 64 21.38 -20.62 -14.98
CA LEU A 64 21.24 -20.00 -13.66
C LEU A 64 21.17 -18.48 -13.77
N ASP A 65 22.06 -17.86 -14.54
CA ASP A 65 22.09 -16.40 -14.72
C ASP A 65 20.84 -15.89 -15.44
N ARG A 66 20.35 -16.63 -16.45
CA ARG A 66 19.09 -16.30 -17.13
C ARG A 66 17.90 -16.37 -16.17
N SER A 67 17.84 -17.41 -15.34
CA SER A 67 16.79 -17.59 -14.33
C SER A 67 16.83 -16.45 -13.30
N HIS A 68 18.01 -16.09 -12.80
CA HIS A 68 18.17 -14.95 -11.91
C HIS A 68 17.73 -13.64 -12.56
N ALA A 69 18.08 -13.40 -13.82
CA ALA A 69 17.66 -12.22 -14.55
C ALA A 69 16.12 -12.13 -14.64
N LEU A 70 15.45 -13.25 -14.93
CA LEU A 70 13.98 -13.29 -14.96
C LEU A 70 13.37 -13.01 -13.58
N ALA A 71 13.90 -13.63 -12.51
CA ALA A 71 13.42 -13.41 -11.15
C ALA A 71 13.59 -11.94 -10.71
N MET A 72 14.72 -11.32 -11.04
CA MET A 72 14.95 -9.90 -10.77
C MET A 72 14.01 -9.00 -11.57
N ALA A 73 13.73 -9.33 -12.85
CA ALA A 73 12.74 -8.58 -13.64
C ALA A 73 11.35 -8.64 -13.00
N GLN A 74 10.92 -9.82 -12.55
CA GLN A 74 9.62 -10.01 -11.87
C GLN A 74 9.53 -9.23 -10.55
N ALA A 75 10.64 -9.13 -9.81
CA ALA A 75 10.70 -8.39 -8.55
C ALA A 75 10.30 -6.91 -8.71
N THR A 76 10.65 -6.28 -9.85
CA THR A 76 10.21 -4.90 -10.17
C THR A 76 8.68 -4.78 -10.20
N GLY A 77 8.00 -5.75 -10.83
CA GLY A 77 6.54 -5.82 -10.91
C GLY A 77 5.90 -6.14 -9.56
N HIS A 78 6.51 -7.01 -8.75
CA HIS A 78 6.03 -7.32 -7.40
C HIS A 78 6.05 -6.09 -6.50
N LEU A 79 7.12 -5.30 -6.52
CA LEU A 79 7.17 -4.06 -5.73
C LEU A 79 6.12 -3.05 -6.19
N LYS A 80 5.95 -2.86 -7.51
CA LYS A 80 4.89 -1.99 -8.04
C LYS A 80 3.51 -2.44 -7.56
N ARG A 81 3.21 -3.74 -7.61
CA ARG A 81 1.95 -4.30 -7.13
C ARG A 81 1.75 -4.07 -5.62
N TYR A 82 2.80 -4.23 -4.82
CA TYR A 82 2.74 -3.96 -3.38
C TYR A 82 2.37 -2.50 -3.08
N LEU A 83 3.00 -1.54 -3.77
CA LEU A 83 2.68 -0.11 -3.62
C LEU A 83 1.22 0.19 -4.02
N SER A 84 0.74 -0.39 -5.13
CA SER A 84 -0.66 -0.26 -5.54
C SER A 84 -1.63 -0.84 -4.51
N ALA A 85 -1.28 -1.97 -3.89
CA ALA A 85 -2.10 -2.59 -2.86
C ALA A 85 -2.19 -1.71 -1.60
N ILE A 86 -1.08 -1.09 -1.17
CA ILE A 86 -1.09 -0.12 -0.05
C ILE A 86 -2.08 1.02 -0.33
N VAL A 87 -2.03 1.59 -1.54
CA VAL A 87 -2.94 2.69 -1.91
C VAL A 87 -4.39 2.23 -1.86
N GLN A 88 -4.71 1.07 -2.44
CA GLN A 88 -6.08 0.52 -2.42
C GLN A 88 -6.58 0.26 -1.00
N MET A 89 -5.74 -0.31 -0.12
CA MET A 89 -6.08 -0.58 1.27
C MET A 89 -6.38 0.73 2.03
N GLY A 90 -5.55 1.76 1.86
CA GLY A 90 -5.79 3.05 2.49
C GLY A 90 -7.02 3.77 1.94
N THR A 91 -7.30 3.70 0.64
CA THR A 91 -8.55 4.25 0.08
C THR A 91 -9.77 3.57 0.67
N SER A 92 -9.72 2.24 0.86
CA SER A 92 -10.80 1.52 1.55
C SER A 92 -10.92 1.98 3.01
N ALA A 93 -9.80 2.14 3.70
CA ALA A 93 -9.77 2.57 5.10
C ALA A 93 -10.29 4.00 5.30
N GLU A 94 -10.06 4.91 4.36
CA GLU A 94 -10.64 6.26 4.38
C GLU A 94 -12.17 6.22 4.38
N ASN A 95 -12.77 5.40 3.53
CA ASN A 95 -14.23 5.24 3.49
C ASN A 95 -14.75 4.63 4.79
N SER A 96 -14.09 3.59 5.29
CA SER A 96 -14.47 2.96 6.57
C SER A 96 -14.30 3.91 7.77
N LEU A 97 -13.34 4.83 7.74
CA LEU A 97 -13.20 5.86 8.78
C LEU A 97 -14.37 6.83 8.78
N VAL A 98 -14.94 7.18 7.63
CA VAL A 98 -16.13 8.04 7.57
C VAL A 98 -17.29 7.35 8.30
N GLU A 99 -17.59 6.10 7.94
CA GLU A 99 -18.64 5.30 8.57
C GLU A 99 -18.41 5.10 10.09
N ALA A 100 -17.15 4.88 10.49
CA ALA A 100 -16.79 4.70 11.90
C ALA A 100 -16.94 6.01 12.70
N ASN A 101 -16.65 7.18 12.11
CA ASN A 101 -16.88 8.46 12.78
C ASN A 101 -18.38 8.72 12.98
N GLU A 102 -19.22 8.44 11.98
CA GLU A 102 -20.68 8.56 12.10
C GLU A 102 -21.21 7.67 13.23
N THR A 103 -20.76 6.42 13.28
CA THR A 103 -21.13 5.47 14.34
C THR A 103 -20.66 5.94 15.72
N LEU A 104 -19.45 6.50 15.81
CA LEU A 104 -18.91 7.01 17.07
C LEU A 104 -19.71 8.20 17.60
N ASP A 105 -20.15 9.09 16.71
CA ASP A 105 -20.98 10.24 17.08
C ASP A 105 -22.36 9.78 17.59
N GLU A 106 -22.97 8.76 16.97
CA GLU A 106 -24.22 8.15 17.45
C GLU A 106 -24.06 7.52 18.84
N LEU A 107 -23.01 6.73 19.06
CA LEU A 107 -22.73 6.10 20.36
C LEU A 107 -22.47 7.13 21.46
N ARG A 108 -21.76 8.22 21.15
CA ARG A 108 -21.49 9.31 22.09
C ARG A 108 -22.74 10.11 22.42
N ALA A 109 -23.66 10.29 21.47
CA ALA A 109 -24.95 10.90 21.74
C ALA A 109 -25.78 10.01 22.68
N ALA A 110 -25.82 8.70 22.42
CA ALA A 110 -26.53 7.74 23.28
C ALA A 110 -25.98 7.67 24.73
N ASP A 111 -24.65 7.73 24.93
CA ASP A 111 -24.03 7.75 26.28
C ASP A 111 -24.32 9.04 27.07
N GLN A 112 -24.71 10.13 26.39
CA GLN A 112 -25.07 11.41 27.04
C GLN A 112 -26.54 11.49 27.43
N ASP A 113 -27.40 10.72 26.77
CA ASP A 113 -28.84 10.65 27.03
C ASP A 113 -29.21 9.63 28.13
N ASP A 114 -28.27 8.78 28.55
CA ASP A 114 -28.36 7.79 29.66
C ASP A 114 -27.77 8.33 30.99
#